data_AF-A0A1I3GSG5-F1
#
_entry.id   AF-A0A1I3GSG5-F1
#
_cell.length_a   1.000
_cell.length_b   1.000
_cell.length_c   1.000
_cell.angle_alpha   90.00
_cell.angle_beta   90.00
_cell.angle_gamma   90.00
#
_symmetry.space_group_name_H-M   'P 1'
#
loop_
_entity.id
_entity.type
_entity.pdbx_description
1 polymer ?
#
loop_
_entity_poly.entity_id
_entity_poly.type
_entity_poly.pdbx_seq_one_letter_code
_entity_poly.pdbx_strand_id
1 'polypeptide(L)'
;MSITTLSDLFQPEPISWGCRGDPYLWQEMSEVLATQPLPPSEAQLAKILEATFERLVGLPTSAEESSVFIERHAHGGMSSGHISLKFWRETALPLLLARYRTAQGDKP
;
A
#
# COMPACT_ATOMS: atom_id res chain seq x y z
N MET A 1 5.51 5.33 18.29
CA MET A 1 6.42 4.35 17.67
C MET A 1 7.30 5.12 16.71
N SER A 2 8.61 4.91 16.74
CA SER A 2 9.53 5.57 15.80
C SER A 2 9.47 4.83 14.46
N ILE A 3 9.29 5.56 13.35
CA ILE A 3 9.26 4.98 12.02
C ILE A 3 10.71 4.66 11.63
N THR A 4 11.02 3.38 11.49
CA THR A 4 12.38 2.88 11.20
C THR A 4 12.43 1.92 10.01
N THR A 5 11.30 1.31 9.68
CA THR A 5 11.12 0.34 8.59
C THR A 5 10.01 0.78 7.65
N LEU A 6 9.93 0.15 6.46
CA LEU A 6 8.83 0.39 5.54
C LEU A 6 7.47 -0.02 6.12
N SER A 7 7.38 -1.11 6.89
CA SER A 7 6.11 -1.54 7.52
C SER A 7 5.58 -0.54 8.53
N ASP A 8 6.44 0.26 9.17
CA ASP A 8 5.98 1.29 10.11
C ASP A 8 5.12 2.35 9.41
N LEU A 9 5.32 2.58 8.11
CA LEU A 9 4.49 3.48 7.31
C LEU A 9 3.06 2.97 7.14
N PHE A 10 2.81 1.68 7.28
CA PHE A 10 1.48 1.07 7.15
C PHE A 10 0.62 1.22 8.42
N GLN A 11 1.16 1.86 9.47
CA GLN A 11 0.47 2.09 10.72
C GLN A 11 0.26 3.59 10.99
N PRO A 12 -0.93 4.01 11.45
CA PRO A 12 -2.16 3.22 11.58
C PRO A 12 -2.78 2.87 10.21
N GLU A 13 -3.80 2.04 10.17
CA GLU A 13 -4.56 1.81 8.93
C GLU A 13 -5.30 3.07 8.44
N PRO A 14 -5.60 3.19 7.13
CA PRO A 14 -6.57 4.15 6.60
C PRO A 14 -7.94 4.03 7.27
N ILE A 15 -8.65 5.16 7.37
CA ILE A 15 -10.01 5.21 7.96
C ILE A 15 -11.06 4.58 7.03
N SER A 16 -10.81 4.60 5.72
CA SER A 16 -11.70 4.06 4.69
C SER A 16 -10.92 3.30 3.62
N TRP A 17 -11.65 2.39 2.95
CA TRP A 17 -11.13 1.48 1.93
C TRP A 17 -11.96 1.60 0.65
N GLY A 18 -11.35 1.36 -0.51
CA GLY A 18 -12.07 1.41 -1.79
C GLY A 18 -12.91 0.16 -2.06
N CYS A 19 -12.37 -1.01 -1.76
CA CYS A 19 -12.95 -2.33 -1.92
C CYS A 19 -12.59 -3.24 -0.73
N ARG A 20 -13.30 -4.36 -0.59
CA ARG A 20 -13.13 -5.28 0.55
C ARG A 20 -11.82 -6.05 0.54
N GLY A 21 -11.11 -6.10 -0.59
CA GLY A 21 -9.78 -6.68 -0.69
C GLY A 21 -8.66 -5.73 -0.26
N ASP A 22 -8.89 -4.42 -0.26
CA ASP A 22 -7.84 -3.43 0.02
C ASP A 22 -7.18 -3.57 1.41
N PRO A 23 -7.92 -3.86 2.50
CA PRO A 23 -7.30 -4.10 3.81
C PRO A 23 -6.32 -5.29 3.79
N TYR A 24 -6.65 -6.34 3.03
CA TYR A 24 -5.80 -7.54 2.93
C TYR A 24 -4.54 -7.26 2.11
N LEU A 25 -4.66 -6.52 1.01
CA LEU A 25 -3.48 -6.09 0.24
C LEU A 25 -2.62 -5.12 1.04
N TRP A 26 -3.21 -4.22 1.83
CA TRP A 26 -2.49 -3.34 2.74
C TRP A 26 -1.64 -4.14 3.74
N GLN A 27 -2.25 -5.14 4.37
CA GLN A 27 -1.53 -6.03 5.28
C GLN A 27 -0.44 -6.84 4.54
N GLU A 28 -0.74 -7.44 3.39
CA GLU A 28 0.22 -8.22 2.60
C GLU A 28 1.43 -7.37 2.17
N MET A 29 1.20 -6.14 1.72
CA MET A 29 2.26 -5.20 1.37
C MET A 29 3.11 -4.82 2.60
N SER A 30 2.48 -4.58 3.75
CA SER A 30 3.19 -4.31 5.01
C SER A 30 4.10 -5.48 5.40
N GLU A 31 3.60 -6.72 5.33
CA GLU A 31 4.34 -7.94 5.67
C GLU A 31 5.52 -8.17 4.72
N VAL A 32 5.30 -8.02 3.41
CA VAL A 32 6.35 -8.13 2.38
C VAL A 32 7.48 -7.12 2.60
N LEU A 33 7.15 -5.92 3.08
CA LEU A 33 8.10 -4.82 3.24
C LEU A 33 8.67 -4.72 4.66
N ALA A 34 8.26 -5.59 5.59
CA ALA A 34 8.57 -5.48 7.01
C ALA A 34 10.08 -5.48 7.33
N THR A 35 10.87 -6.22 6.57
CA THR A 35 12.32 -6.32 6.80
C THR A 35 13.14 -5.26 6.04
N GLN A 36 12.47 -4.38 5.28
CA GLN A 36 13.16 -3.38 4.47
C GLN A 36 13.32 -2.07 5.26
N PRO A 37 14.54 -1.50 5.32
CA PRO A 37 14.74 -0.18 5.92
C PRO A 37 14.04 0.89 5.08
N LEU A 38 13.79 2.06 5.68
CA LEU A 38 13.35 3.21 4.91
C LEU A 38 14.38 3.54 3.81
N PRO A 39 13.94 3.75 2.56
CA PRO A 39 14.84 4.13 1.49
C PRO A 39 15.37 5.56 1.72
N PRO A 40 16.50 5.94 1.11
CA PRO A 40 17.10 7.27 1.24
C PRO A 40 16.29 8.40 0.58
N SER A 41 15.25 8.11 -0.20
CA SER A 41 14.42 9.15 -0.83
C SER A 41 12.98 8.72 -1.07
N GLU A 42 12.08 9.71 -1.13
CA GLU A 42 10.66 9.51 -1.45
C GLU A 42 10.48 8.90 -2.85
N ALA A 43 11.32 9.28 -3.82
CA ALA A 43 11.26 8.71 -5.16
C ALA A 43 11.60 7.20 -5.19
N GLN A 44 12.52 6.75 -4.33
CA GLN A 44 12.80 5.32 -4.17
C GLN A 44 11.66 4.61 -3.45
N LEU A 45 11.07 5.23 -2.43
CA LEU A 45 9.88 4.69 -1.76
C LEU A 45 8.73 4.49 -2.76
N ALA A 46 8.42 5.50 -3.58
CA ALA A 46 7.35 5.41 -4.58
C ALA A 46 7.58 4.24 -5.54
N LYS A 47 8.82 4.03 -6.01
CA LYS A 47 9.16 2.88 -6.86
C LYS A 47 8.99 1.53 -6.15
N ILE A 48 9.42 1.43 -4.89
CA ILE A 48 9.27 0.20 -4.10
C ILE A 48 7.79 -0.13 -3.90
N LEU A 49 6.98 0.88 -3.56
CA LEU A 49 5.55 0.69 -3.34
C LEU A 49 4.83 0.30 -4.63
N GLU A 50 5.08 1.01 -5.74
CA GLU A 50 4.45 0.70 -7.03
C GLU A 50 4.85 -0.70 -7.53
N ALA A 51 6.15 -1.04 -7.46
CA ALA A 51 6.62 -2.37 -7.87
C ALA A 51 6.06 -3.49 -6.98
N THR A 52 5.88 -3.22 -5.68
CA THR A 52 5.29 -4.18 -4.75
C THR A 52 3.81 -4.38 -5.05
N PHE A 53 3.08 -3.29 -5.28
CA PHE A 53 1.68 -3.33 -5.68
C PHE A 53 1.51 -4.12 -6.98
N GLU A 54 2.23 -3.75 -8.03
CA GLU A 54 2.13 -4.40 -9.35
C GLU A 54 2.46 -5.89 -9.27
N ARG A 55 3.49 -6.28 -8.49
CA ARG A 55 3.84 -7.69 -8.28
C ARG A 55 2.74 -8.49 -7.57
N LEU A 56 2.03 -7.89 -6.62
CA LEU A 56 0.97 -8.57 -5.85
C LEU A 56 -0.37 -8.56 -6.58
N VAL A 57 -0.66 -7.50 -7.33
CA VAL A 57 -1.96 -7.29 -8.00
C VAL A 57 -1.95 -7.78 -9.45
N GLY A 58 -0.78 -7.83 -10.09
CA GLY A 58 -0.62 -8.19 -11.51
C GLY A 58 -0.87 -7.03 -12.48
N LEU A 59 -1.24 -5.85 -11.98
CA LEU A 59 -1.43 -4.62 -12.74
C LEU A 59 -0.86 -3.41 -11.99
N PRO A 60 -0.33 -2.40 -12.68
CA PRO A 60 0.09 -1.15 -12.06
C PRO A 60 -1.12 -0.32 -11.62
N THR A 61 -0.93 0.61 -10.68
CA THR A 61 -2.02 1.49 -10.20
C THR A 61 -2.52 2.47 -11.27
N SER A 62 -1.74 2.65 -12.34
CA SER A 62 -2.06 3.47 -13.51
C SER A 62 -2.93 2.75 -14.56
N ALA A 63 -3.22 1.46 -14.38
CA ALA A 63 -4.05 0.70 -15.31
C ALA A 63 -5.45 1.32 -15.44
N GLU A 64 -6.10 1.10 -16.59
CA GLU A 64 -7.41 1.70 -16.91
C GLU A 64 -8.56 1.08 -16.10
N GLU A 65 -8.35 -0.14 -15.60
CA GLU A 65 -9.30 -0.87 -14.78
C GLU A 65 -9.63 -0.13 -13.48
N SER A 66 -10.88 -0.25 -13.05
CA SER A 66 -11.32 0.33 -11.77
C SER A 66 -10.93 -0.53 -10.57
N SER A 67 -10.88 -1.86 -10.77
CA SER A 67 -10.53 -2.83 -9.75
C SER A 67 -10.01 -4.14 -10.35
N VAL A 68 -9.26 -4.89 -9.54
CA VAL A 68 -8.75 -6.22 -9.88
C VAL A 68 -9.27 -7.23 -8.87
N PHE A 69 -9.78 -8.36 -9.34
CA PHE A 69 -10.15 -9.45 -8.44
C PHE A 69 -8.93 -10.31 -8.11
N ILE A 70 -8.69 -10.49 -6.81
CA ILE A 70 -7.61 -11.34 -6.30
C ILE A 70 -8.22 -12.43 -5.41
N GLU A 71 -8.17 -13.67 -5.90
CA GLU A 71 -8.78 -14.83 -5.23
C GLU A 71 -8.23 -15.05 -3.81
N ARG A 72 -6.92 -14.88 -3.59
CA ARG A 72 -6.31 -15.05 -2.24
C ARG A 72 -6.79 -14.02 -1.20
N HIS A 73 -7.42 -12.93 -1.63
CA HIS A 73 -8.04 -11.94 -0.74
C HIS A 73 -9.56 -12.10 -0.66
N ALA A 74 -10.12 -13.13 -1.30
CA ALA A 74 -11.54 -13.44 -1.30
C ALA A 74 -11.90 -14.35 -0.11
N HIS A 75 -12.15 -13.76 1.06
CA HIS A 75 -12.52 -14.48 2.28
C HIS A 75 -14.03 -14.77 2.44
N GLY A 76 -14.80 -14.75 1.34
CA GLY A 76 -16.22 -15.11 1.29
C GLY A 76 -17.18 -13.92 1.15
N GLY A 77 -18.32 -14.17 0.51
CA GLY A 77 -19.35 -13.16 0.19
C GLY A 77 -19.16 -12.47 -1.17
N MET A 78 -20.23 -11.85 -1.67
CA MET A 78 -20.25 -11.13 -2.95
C MET A 78 -19.30 -9.92 -2.88
N SER A 79 -18.32 -9.86 -3.80
CA SER A 79 -17.25 -8.85 -3.88
C SER A 79 -16.14 -8.93 -2.82
N SER A 80 -15.94 -10.08 -2.17
CA SER A 80 -14.68 -10.34 -1.45
C SER A 80 -13.50 -10.38 -2.44
N GLY A 81 -12.33 -9.86 -2.07
CA GLY A 81 -11.11 -9.97 -2.89
C GLY A 81 -10.89 -8.94 -4.00
N HIS A 82 -11.81 -8.01 -4.25
CA HIS A 82 -11.53 -6.89 -5.17
C HIS A 82 -10.59 -5.87 -4.55
N ILE A 83 -9.59 -5.44 -5.32
CA ILE A 83 -8.65 -4.35 -5.03
C ILE A 83 -9.01 -3.13 -5.86
N SER A 84 -9.18 -1.97 -5.24
CA SER A 84 -9.52 -0.73 -5.95
C SER A 84 -8.26 -0.01 -6.44
N LEU A 85 -7.99 -0.06 -7.74
CA LEU A 85 -6.84 0.63 -8.36
C LEU A 85 -6.88 2.14 -8.08
N LYS A 86 -8.08 2.72 -8.13
CA LYS A 86 -8.32 4.14 -7.79
C LYS A 86 -7.91 4.47 -6.36
N PHE A 87 -8.34 3.67 -5.38
CA PHE A 87 -7.99 3.89 -3.96
C PHE A 87 -6.47 3.84 -3.76
N TRP A 88 -5.80 2.88 -4.38
CA TRP A 88 -4.35 2.75 -4.25
C TRP A 88 -3.60 3.93 -4.86
N ARG A 89 -3.98 4.33 -6.08
CA ARG A 89 -3.39 5.48 -6.78
C ARG A 89 -3.61 6.80 -6.06
N GLU A 90 -4.82 7.07 -5.58
CA GLU A 90 -5.24 8.40 -5.13
C GLU A 90 -5.24 8.55 -3.60
N THR A 91 -5.15 7.45 -2.84
CA THR A 91 -5.24 7.48 -1.37
C THR A 91 -4.14 6.68 -0.71
N ALA A 92 -4.03 5.37 -0.95
CA ALA A 92 -3.13 4.51 -0.19
C ALA A 92 -1.65 4.84 -0.40
N LEU A 93 -1.19 4.89 -1.66
CA LEU A 93 0.21 5.24 -1.96
C LEU A 93 0.55 6.68 -1.55
N PRO A 94 -0.27 7.70 -1.88
CA PRO A 94 -0.05 9.06 -1.39
C PRO A 94 0.04 9.17 0.14
N LEU A 95 -0.78 8.40 0.89
CA LEU A 95 -0.73 8.36 2.35
C LEU A 95 0.60 7.83 2.86
N LEU A 96 1.12 6.73 2.30
CA LEU A 96 2.41 6.16 2.68
C LEU A 96 3.57 7.13 2.39
N LEU A 97 3.54 7.81 1.24
CA LEU A 97 4.52 8.84 0.90
C LEU A 97 4.45 10.04 1.85
N ALA A 98 3.25 10.47 2.26
CA ALA A 98 3.07 11.55 3.22
C ALA A 98 3.64 11.18 4.60
N ARG A 99 3.39 9.95 5.08
CA ARG A 99 3.96 9.44 6.34
C ARG A 99 5.48 9.40 6.29
N TYR A 100 6.06 9.00 5.17
CA TYR A 100 7.50 9.04 4.97
C TYR A 100 8.07 10.45 5.06
N ARG A 101 7.43 11.43 4.40
CA ARG A 101 7.83 12.84 4.49
C ARG A 101 7.83 13.36 5.92
N THR A 102 6.79 13.04 6.69
CA THR A 102 6.72 13.39 8.11
C THR A 102 7.85 12.74 8.90
N ALA A 103 8.12 11.46 8.68
CA ALA A 103 9.19 10.73 9.38
C ALA A 103 10.59 11.27 9.07
N GLN A 104 10.84 11.74 7.84
CA GLN A 104 12.13 12.32 7.45
C GLN A 104 12.29 13.78 7.89
N GLY A 105 11.20 14.54 7.96
CA GLY A 105 11.19 15.94 8.39
C GLY A 105 11.27 16.14 9.91
N ASP A 106 10.95 15.10 10.68
CA ASP A 106 11.03 15.09 12.16
C ASP A 106 12.37 14.56 12.67
N LYS A 107 13.41 14.56 11.82
CA LYS A 107 14.77 14.21 12.23
C LYS A 107 15.33 15.39 13.05
N PRO A 108 15.63 15.22 14.35
CA PRO A 108 16.15 16.29 15.20
C PRO A 108 17.53 16.80 14.73
#